data_AF-A0A149VDB1-F1
#
_entry.id   AF-A0A149VDB1-F1
#
_cell.length_a   1.000
_cell.length_b   1.000
_cell.length_c   1.000
_cell.angle_alpha   90.00
_cell.angle_beta   90.00
_cell.angle_gamma   90.00
#
_symmetry.space_group_name_H-M   'P 1'
#
loop_
_entity.id
_entity.type
_entity.pdbx_description
1 polymer ?
#
loop_
_entity_poly.entity_id
_entity_poly.type
_entity_poly.pdbx_seq_one_letter_code
_entity_poly.pdbx_strand_id
1 'polypeptide(L)'
;MKTRNHPSTPKTFSENGPTPERRARSEFVGTAPARVLRTVQSLLQAGDITQPAADAAERWYRDYVFGYCDYVEFSEQHRPSTLTRHDAVSWQLVRARAMARITEAREALGLCAHQRLRMMLVDELSFRAMGEALFPTISASSSQRKIAAQCALLLEQLAAREDAARKAAKAARSTKNTIREPAARTEQA
;
A
#
# COMPACT_ATOMS: atom_id res chain seq x y z
N MET A 1 -35.63 36.89 15.90
CA MET A 1 -34.75 35.70 15.83
C MET A 1 -35.12 34.90 14.59
N LYS A 2 -34.24 34.85 13.57
CA LYS A 2 -34.44 34.09 12.32
C LYS A 2 -33.38 32.98 12.30
N THR A 3 -33.82 31.74 12.46
CA THR A 3 -32.96 30.54 12.35
C THR A 3 -32.64 30.30 10.87
N ARG A 4 -31.35 30.30 10.52
CA ARG A 4 -30.89 29.86 9.19
C ARG A 4 -30.83 28.33 9.21
N ASN A 5 -31.79 27.69 8.55
CA ASN A 5 -31.66 26.28 8.16
C ASN A 5 -30.64 26.19 7.03
N HIS A 6 -29.45 25.64 7.31
CA HIS A 6 -28.57 25.12 6.27
C HIS A 6 -29.03 23.70 5.94
N PRO A 7 -29.41 23.40 4.69
CA PRO A 7 -29.55 22.03 4.26
C PRO A 7 -28.17 21.38 4.28
N SER A 8 -27.96 20.43 5.19
CA SER A 8 -26.77 19.59 5.22
C SER A 8 -26.80 18.65 4.02
N THR A 9 -26.05 18.99 2.97
CA THR A 9 -25.81 18.08 1.84
C THR A 9 -25.16 16.81 2.38
N PRO A 10 -25.68 15.60 2.08
CA PRO A 10 -25.01 14.37 2.47
C PRO A 10 -23.65 14.32 1.77
N LYS A 11 -22.57 14.21 2.56
CA LYS A 11 -21.23 13.92 2.04
C LYS A 11 -21.23 12.48 1.52
N THR A 12 -21.71 12.27 0.31
CA THR A 12 -21.42 11.08 -0.47
C THR A 12 -19.91 11.05 -0.66
N PHE A 13 -19.27 10.01 -0.15
CA PHE A 13 -17.85 9.73 -0.40
C PHE A 13 -17.63 9.79 -1.91
N SER A 14 -17.01 10.88 -2.36
CA SER A 14 -16.49 10.97 -3.72
C SER A 14 -15.57 9.78 -3.91
N GLU A 15 -16.01 8.80 -4.70
CA GLU A 15 -15.10 7.90 -5.39
C GLU A 15 -13.97 8.77 -5.95
N ASN A 16 -12.74 8.61 -5.45
CA ASN A 16 -11.55 9.18 -6.07
C ASN A 16 -11.21 8.36 -7.33
N GLY A 17 -12.22 8.13 -8.17
CA GLY A 17 -12.09 7.50 -9.46
C GLY A 17 -11.54 8.50 -10.48
N PRO A 18 -10.93 8.02 -11.57
CA PRO A 18 -10.56 8.87 -12.70
C PRO A 18 -11.78 9.66 -13.17
N THR A 19 -11.60 10.96 -13.42
CA THR A 19 -12.66 11.82 -13.97
C THR A 19 -13.20 11.23 -15.29
N PRO A 20 -14.45 11.52 -15.67
CA PRO A 20 -15.05 10.98 -16.89
C PRO A 20 -14.19 11.22 -18.15
N GLU A 21 -13.55 12.38 -18.23
CA GLU A 21 -12.65 12.77 -19.31
C GLU A 21 -11.37 11.92 -19.32
N ARG A 22 -10.87 11.54 -18.14
CA ARG A 22 -9.71 10.65 -17.98
C ARG A 22 -10.06 9.22 -18.35
N ARG A 23 -11.28 8.75 -18.06
CA ARG A 23 -11.77 7.42 -18.41
C ARG A 23 -11.97 7.24 -19.92
N ALA A 24 -12.47 8.27 -20.61
CA ALA A 24 -12.72 8.24 -22.05
C ALA A 24 -11.44 8.28 -22.92
N ARG A 25 -10.32 8.75 -22.36
CA ARG A 25 -9.01 8.84 -23.04
C ARG A 25 -8.02 7.76 -22.63
N SER A 26 -8.47 6.86 -21.76
CA SER A 26 -7.61 5.91 -21.08
C SER A 26 -7.68 4.56 -21.78
N GLU A 27 -6.52 4.05 -22.21
CA GLU A 27 -6.31 2.65 -22.60
C GLU A 27 -6.24 1.72 -21.37
N PHE A 28 -6.50 2.23 -20.15
CA PHE A 28 -6.36 1.49 -18.90
C PHE A 28 -7.47 0.44 -18.79
N VAL A 29 -7.18 -0.79 -19.21
CA VAL A 29 -7.98 -1.96 -18.86
C VAL A 29 -7.68 -2.32 -17.41
N GLY A 30 -8.49 -1.80 -16.49
CA GLY A 30 -8.41 -2.12 -15.07
C GLY A 30 -9.71 -2.74 -14.58
N THR A 31 -9.89 -4.04 -14.80
CA THR A 31 -10.97 -4.81 -14.18
C THR A 31 -10.40 -6.02 -13.47
N ALA A 32 -10.08 -5.84 -12.20
CA ALA A 32 -10.14 -6.92 -11.22
C ALA A 32 -10.55 -6.30 -9.88
N PRO A 33 -11.47 -6.91 -9.12
CA PRO A 33 -11.68 -6.54 -7.72
C PRO A 33 -10.35 -6.64 -6.96
N ALA A 34 -10.21 -5.90 -5.85
CA ALA A 34 -9.03 -6.01 -4.98
C ALA A 34 -8.75 -7.49 -4.68
N ARG A 35 -7.54 -7.95 -5.00
CA ARG A 35 -7.12 -9.34 -4.89
C ARG A 35 -7.26 -9.77 -3.43
N VAL A 36 -8.10 -10.76 -3.14
CA VAL A 36 -8.31 -11.24 -1.77
C VAL A 36 -7.22 -12.27 -1.44
N LEU A 37 -6.25 -11.86 -0.63
CA LEU A 37 -5.17 -12.73 -0.16
C LEU A 37 -5.71 -13.70 0.90
N ARG A 38 -6.04 -14.93 0.46
CA ARG A 38 -6.72 -15.96 1.28
C ARG A 38 -6.03 -16.23 2.62
N THR A 39 -4.69 -16.28 2.64
CA THR A 39 -3.90 -16.51 3.87
C THR A 39 -4.04 -15.38 4.89
N VAL A 40 -4.00 -14.13 4.44
CA VAL A 40 -4.22 -12.94 5.29
C VAL A 40 -5.64 -12.94 5.84
N GLN A 41 -6.62 -13.24 4.98
CA GLN A 41 -8.02 -13.31 5.42
C GLN A 41 -8.26 -14.44 6.43
N SER A 42 -7.62 -15.60 6.26
CA SER A 42 -7.68 -16.68 7.26
C SER A 42 -7.11 -16.26 8.60
N LEU A 43 -5.96 -15.57 8.63
CA LEU A 43 -5.37 -15.05 9.87
C LEU A 43 -6.30 -14.02 10.53
N LEU A 44 -6.91 -13.13 9.74
CA LEU A 44 -7.83 -12.11 10.25
C LEU A 44 -9.10 -12.74 10.85
N GLN A 45 -9.68 -13.74 10.17
CA GLN A 45 -10.86 -14.46 10.65
C GLN A 45 -10.56 -15.29 11.91
N ALA A 46 -9.35 -15.82 12.03
CA ALA A 46 -8.89 -16.53 13.23
C ALA A 46 -8.59 -15.58 14.41
N GLY A 47 -8.49 -14.27 14.17
CA GLY A 47 -8.08 -13.28 15.17
C GLY A 47 -6.58 -13.25 15.45
N ASP A 48 -5.77 -13.90 14.60
CA ASP A 48 -4.30 -13.92 14.72
C ASP A 48 -3.67 -12.59 14.31
N ILE A 49 -4.39 -11.79 13.52
CA ILE A 49 -3.99 -10.43 13.11
C ILE A 49 -5.16 -9.46 13.22
N THR A 50 -4.84 -8.18 13.32
CA THR A 50 -5.76 -7.06 13.35
C THR A 50 -6.10 -6.55 11.94
N GLN A 51 -7.20 -5.79 11.81
CA GLN A 51 -7.56 -5.15 10.53
C GLN A 51 -6.45 -4.22 9.99
N PRO A 52 -5.78 -3.38 10.80
CA PRO A 52 -4.63 -2.59 10.33
C PRO A 52 -3.51 -3.42 9.71
N ALA A 53 -3.23 -4.62 10.25
CA ALA A 53 -2.26 -5.56 9.70
C ALA A 53 -2.68 -6.10 8.32
N ALA A 54 -3.96 -6.46 8.16
CA ALA A 54 -4.50 -6.85 6.86
C ALA A 54 -4.41 -5.70 5.83
N ASP A 55 -4.77 -4.48 6.23
CA ASP A 55 -4.70 -3.30 5.35
C ASP A 55 -3.25 -2.94 4.97
N ALA A 56 -2.31 -3.14 5.89
CA ALA A 56 -0.88 -2.94 5.62
C ALA A 56 -0.34 -3.99 4.64
N ALA A 57 -0.80 -5.24 4.75
CA ALA A 57 -0.48 -6.30 3.80
C ALA A 57 -0.93 -5.92 2.37
N GLU A 58 -2.16 -5.42 2.23
CA GLU A 58 -2.72 -4.97 0.95
C GLU A 58 -1.92 -3.81 0.35
N ARG A 59 -1.54 -2.81 1.17
CA ARG A 59 -0.71 -1.69 0.72
C ARG A 59 0.67 -2.16 0.26
N TRP A 60 1.31 -3.04 1.03
CA TRP A 60 2.60 -3.61 0.68
C TRP A 60 2.53 -4.43 -0.61
N TYR A 61 1.48 -5.25 -0.79
CA TYR A 61 1.26 -6.01 -2.02
C TYR A 61 1.12 -5.08 -3.24
N ARG A 62 0.30 -4.02 -3.13
CA ARG A 62 0.14 -3.03 -4.20
C ARG A 62 1.45 -2.33 -4.54
N ASP A 63 2.22 -1.91 -3.54
CA ASP A 63 3.53 -1.30 -3.74
C ASP A 63 4.52 -2.26 -4.40
N TYR A 64 4.48 -3.53 -4.03
CA TYR A 64 5.33 -4.56 -4.63
C TYR A 64 5.00 -4.78 -6.10
N VAL A 65 3.72 -5.02 -6.41
CA VAL A 65 3.28 -5.26 -7.79
C VAL A 65 3.53 -4.02 -8.65
N PHE A 66 3.18 -2.84 -8.16
CA PHE A 66 3.40 -1.61 -8.90
C PHE A 66 4.89 -1.27 -9.09
N GLY A 67 5.73 -1.57 -8.10
CA GLY A 67 7.17 -1.31 -8.17
C GLY A 67 7.93 -2.31 -9.05
N TYR A 68 7.66 -3.61 -8.88
CA TYR A 68 8.50 -4.70 -9.38
C TYR A 68 7.85 -5.54 -10.48
N CYS A 69 6.53 -5.54 -10.63
CA CYS A 69 5.88 -6.22 -11.74
C CYS A 69 5.67 -5.22 -12.89
N ASP A 70 5.94 -5.66 -14.11
CA ASP A 70 5.64 -4.82 -15.27
C ASP A 70 4.13 -4.75 -15.46
N TYR A 71 3.58 -3.54 -15.34
CA TYR A 71 2.33 -3.22 -15.99
C TYR A 71 2.63 -3.08 -17.48
N VAL A 72 2.06 -3.96 -18.30
CA VAL A 72 2.00 -3.73 -19.75
C VAL A 72 1.01 -2.58 -19.94
N GLU A 73 1.53 -1.36 -19.85
CA GLU A 73 0.72 -0.13 -19.86
C GLU A 73 0.24 0.22 -21.27
N PHE A 74 0.81 -0.44 -22.28
CA PHE A 74 0.60 -0.14 -23.68
C PHE A 74 0.48 -1.44 -24.49
N SER A 75 -0.55 -1.54 -25.32
CA SER A 75 -0.61 -2.59 -26.35
C SER A 75 0.62 -2.47 -27.27
N GLU A 76 1.01 -3.56 -27.96
CA GLU A 76 2.11 -3.53 -28.94
C GLU A 76 1.90 -2.48 -30.06
N GLN A 77 0.67 -1.99 -30.22
CA GLN A 77 0.27 -1.01 -31.23
C GLN A 77 0.15 0.42 -30.67
N HIS A 78 0.49 0.64 -29.40
CA HIS A 78 0.37 1.95 -28.77
C HIS A 78 1.29 2.97 -29.44
N ARG A 79 0.69 4.08 -29.87
CA ARG A 79 1.43 5.25 -30.36
C ARG A 79 1.50 6.30 -29.25
N PRO A 80 2.69 6.60 -28.71
CA PRO A 80 2.84 7.61 -27.67
C PRO A 80 2.23 8.94 -28.12
N SER A 81 1.30 9.49 -27.33
CA SER A 81 0.77 10.82 -27.57
C SER A 81 1.91 11.84 -27.53
N THR A 82 2.13 12.58 -28.63
CA THR A 82 3.14 13.64 -28.72
C THR A 82 2.80 14.88 -27.87
N LEU A 83 1.57 14.94 -27.33
CA LEU A 83 1.08 16.04 -26.48
C LEU A 83 1.34 15.81 -24.99
N THR A 84 1.64 14.58 -24.55
CA THR A 84 1.71 14.21 -23.12
C THR A 84 3.12 13.76 -22.73
N ARG A 85 4.12 14.64 -22.90
CA ARG A 85 5.53 14.34 -22.59
C ARG A 85 5.82 14.09 -21.09
N HIS A 86 4.92 14.51 -20.21
CA HIS A 86 5.14 14.52 -18.76
C HIS A 86 4.64 13.28 -18.02
N ASP A 87 3.77 12.46 -18.62
CA ASP A 87 3.13 11.36 -17.88
C ASP A 87 4.13 10.25 -17.57
N ALA A 88 4.94 9.83 -18.56
CA ALA A 88 5.91 8.74 -18.38
C ALA A 88 6.90 9.00 -17.22
N VAL A 89 7.45 10.21 -17.11
CA VAL A 89 8.40 10.55 -16.04
C VAL A 89 7.71 10.61 -14.68
N SER A 90 6.51 11.20 -14.60
CA SER A 90 5.72 11.21 -13.37
C SER A 90 5.37 9.80 -12.90
N TRP A 91 5.02 8.89 -13.82
CA TRP A 91 4.77 7.48 -13.51
C TRP A 91 6.02 6.78 -12.98
N GLN A 92 7.19 6.98 -13.60
CA GLN A 92 8.44 6.42 -13.09
C GLN A 92 8.79 6.94 -11.68
N LEU A 93 8.51 8.21 -11.37
CA LEU A 93 8.71 8.75 -10.03
C LEU A 93 7.79 8.09 -8.99
N VAL A 94 6.52 7.84 -9.34
CA VAL A 94 5.58 7.16 -8.45
C VAL A 94 6.01 5.70 -8.25
N ARG A 95 6.46 5.02 -9.32
CA ARG A 95 6.99 3.64 -9.28
C ARG A 95 8.22 3.54 -8.40
N ALA A 96 9.20 4.43 -8.59
CA ALA A 96 10.40 4.51 -7.77
C ALA A 96 10.04 4.70 -6.28
N ARG A 97 9.00 5.50 -5.98
CA ARG A 97 8.54 5.70 -4.60
C ARG A 97 7.89 4.44 -3.99
N ALA A 98 7.19 3.63 -4.78
CA ALA A 98 6.68 2.34 -4.31
C ALA A 98 7.82 1.36 -4.03
N MET A 99 8.80 1.26 -4.93
CA MET A 99 10.00 0.45 -4.72
C MET A 99 10.79 0.90 -3.48
N ALA A 100 10.86 2.21 -3.23
CA ALA A 100 11.50 2.76 -2.03
C ALA A 100 10.77 2.29 -0.76
N ARG A 101 9.43 2.29 -0.72
CA ARG A 101 8.67 1.78 0.45
C ARG A 101 8.91 0.30 0.71
N ILE A 102 9.00 -0.52 -0.34
CA ILE A 102 9.33 -1.95 -0.22
C ILE A 102 10.75 -2.13 0.32
N THR A 103 11.71 -1.38 -0.22
CA THR A 103 13.11 -1.40 0.23
C THR A 103 13.23 -0.98 1.69
N GLU A 104 12.58 0.11 2.07
CA GLU A 104 12.51 0.59 3.44
C GLU A 104 11.94 -0.46 4.42
N ALA A 105 10.86 -1.16 4.02
CA ALA A 105 10.30 -2.25 4.82
C ALA A 105 11.27 -3.43 4.93
N ARG A 106 11.98 -3.77 3.84
CA ARG A 106 13.03 -4.82 3.82
C ARG A 106 14.20 -4.46 4.74
N GLU A 107 14.69 -3.23 4.71
CA GLU A 107 15.79 -2.79 5.59
C GLU A 107 15.38 -2.82 7.06
N ALA A 108 14.13 -2.48 7.38
CA ALA A 108 13.65 -2.46 8.75
C ALA A 108 13.33 -3.85 9.32
N LEU A 109 12.75 -4.75 8.52
CA LEU A 109 12.30 -6.08 8.96
C LEU A 109 13.31 -7.20 8.64
N GLY A 110 14.27 -6.92 7.76
CA GLY A 110 15.26 -7.86 7.27
C GLY A 110 14.81 -8.68 6.06
N LEU A 111 15.79 -9.31 5.41
CA LEU A 111 15.59 -10.09 4.19
C LEU A 111 14.65 -11.30 4.39
N CYS A 112 14.78 -11.97 5.53
CA CYS A 112 13.94 -13.12 5.90
C CYS A 112 12.45 -12.76 6.04
N ALA A 113 12.15 -11.55 6.51
CA ALA A 113 10.79 -11.05 6.60
C ALA A 113 10.26 -10.69 5.21
N HIS A 114 11.07 -9.98 4.40
CA HIS A 114 10.73 -9.65 3.02
C HIS A 114 10.39 -10.91 2.20
N GLN A 115 11.20 -11.97 2.30
CA GLN A 115 10.95 -13.22 1.57
C GLN A 115 9.64 -13.88 1.99
N ARG A 116 9.30 -13.89 3.28
CA ARG A 116 8.01 -14.45 3.76
C ARG A 116 6.82 -13.62 3.28
N LEU A 117 6.94 -12.29 3.31
CA LEU A 117 5.91 -11.39 2.77
C LEU A 117 5.72 -11.62 1.27
N ARG A 118 6.81 -11.74 0.49
CA ARG A 118 6.72 -12.08 -0.94
C ARG A 118 6.04 -13.42 -1.16
N MET A 119 6.50 -14.48 -0.49
CA MET A 119 5.92 -15.82 -0.62
C MET A 119 4.42 -15.84 -0.30
N MET A 120 4.00 -15.11 0.74
CA MET A 120 2.61 -15.07 1.20
C MET A 120 1.72 -14.16 0.35
N LEU A 121 2.19 -12.95 0.00
CA LEU A 121 1.37 -11.88 -0.58
C LEU A 121 1.50 -11.80 -2.11
N VAL A 122 2.64 -12.17 -2.67
CA VAL A 122 2.92 -12.07 -4.11
C VAL A 122 2.77 -13.44 -4.76
N ASP A 123 3.52 -14.42 -4.25
CA ASP A 123 3.54 -15.79 -4.77
C ASP A 123 2.32 -16.62 -4.27
N GLU A 124 1.54 -16.06 -3.33
CA GLU A 124 0.31 -16.64 -2.74
C GLU A 124 0.46 -18.07 -2.22
N LEU A 125 1.65 -18.41 -1.71
CA LEU A 125 1.88 -19.71 -1.12
C LEU A 125 1.04 -19.88 0.15
N SER A 126 0.42 -21.05 0.29
CA SER A 126 -0.22 -21.46 1.53
C SER A 126 0.84 -21.61 2.64
N PHE A 127 0.44 -21.48 3.91
CA PHE A 127 1.38 -21.71 5.04
C PHE A 127 2.01 -23.11 5.02
N ARG A 128 1.31 -24.09 4.47
CA ARG A 128 1.86 -25.43 4.25
C ARG A 128 2.98 -25.40 3.20
N ALA A 129 2.73 -24.84 2.03
CA ALA A 129 3.73 -24.74 0.95
C ALA A 129 4.95 -23.90 1.37
N MET A 130 4.71 -22.80 2.09
CA MET A 130 5.79 -22.02 2.71
C MET A 130 6.58 -22.84 3.74
N GLY A 131 5.88 -23.65 4.55
CA GLY A 131 6.50 -24.53 5.54
C GLY A 131 7.37 -25.61 4.91
N GLU A 132 6.91 -26.23 3.82
CA GLU A 132 7.69 -27.20 3.04
C GLU A 132 8.93 -26.57 2.41
N ALA A 133 8.83 -25.33 1.90
CA ALA A 133 9.96 -24.60 1.32
C ALA A 133 11.01 -24.13 2.37
N LEU A 134 10.56 -23.69 3.54
CA LEU A 134 11.45 -23.06 4.55
C LEU A 134 11.91 -24.02 5.66
N PHE A 135 11.17 -25.11 5.91
CA PHE A 135 11.44 -26.08 6.96
C PHE A 135 11.28 -27.52 6.44
N PRO A 136 12.08 -27.95 5.44
CA PRO A 136 11.87 -29.23 4.75
C PRO A 136 12.06 -30.47 5.66
N THR A 137 12.75 -30.32 6.78
CA THR A 137 13.06 -31.41 7.72
C THR A 137 12.04 -31.57 8.85
N ILE A 138 11.10 -30.64 8.99
CA ILE A 138 10.10 -30.64 10.06
C ILE A 138 8.76 -31.16 9.50
N SER A 139 7.96 -31.83 10.33
CA SER A 139 6.63 -32.28 9.93
C SER A 139 5.76 -31.11 9.41
N ALA A 140 4.97 -31.39 8.37
CA ALA A 140 4.16 -30.37 7.69
C ALA A 140 3.22 -29.59 8.63
N SER A 141 2.61 -30.27 9.61
CA SER A 141 1.71 -29.61 10.59
C SER A 141 2.45 -28.68 11.55
N SER A 142 3.69 -28.99 11.89
CA SER A 142 4.53 -28.16 12.76
C SER A 142 5.11 -26.97 12.00
N SER A 143 5.62 -27.20 10.78
CA SER A 143 6.13 -26.13 9.91
C SER A 143 5.04 -25.14 9.52
N GLN A 144 3.84 -25.61 9.19
CA GLN A 144 2.69 -24.77 8.87
C GLN A 144 2.33 -23.83 10.04
N ARG A 145 2.17 -24.35 11.26
CA ARG A 145 1.84 -23.53 12.45
C ARG A 145 2.93 -22.50 12.74
N LYS A 146 4.20 -22.90 12.61
CA LYS A 146 5.35 -21.99 12.79
C LYS A 146 5.33 -20.86 11.78
N ILE A 147 5.07 -21.15 10.50
CA ILE A 147 4.96 -20.13 9.46
C ILE A 147 3.76 -19.22 9.70
N ALA A 148 2.59 -19.77 10.02
CA ALA A 148 1.39 -18.97 10.28
C ALA A 148 1.65 -17.93 11.39
N ALA A 149 2.24 -18.36 12.52
CA ALA A 149 2.59 -17.47 13.63
C ALA A 149 3.65 -16.42 13.23
N GLN A 150 4.67 -16.81 12.45
CA GLN A 150 5.68 -15.88 11.94
C GLN A 150 5.05 -14.83 11.01
N CYS A 151 4.18 -15.26 10.09
CA CYS A 151 3.48 -14.38 9.17
C CYS A 151 2.54 -13.41 9.91
N ALA A 152 1.78 -13.88 10.90
CA ALA A 152 0.94 -13.03 11.72
C ALA A 152 1.74 -11.92 12.42
N LEU A 153 2.83 -12.29 13.11
CA LEU A 153 3.72 -11.33 13.76
C LEU A 153 4.30 -10.32 12.77
N LEU A 154 4.74 -10.78 11.58
CA LEU A 154 5.30 -9.90 10.56
C LEU A 154 4.28 -8.89 10.02
N LEU A 155 3.03 -9.29 9.85
CA LEU A 155 1.96 -8.39 9.40
C LEU A 155 1.65 -7.31 10.44
N GLU A 156 1.67 -7.66 11.73
CA GLU A 156 1.53 -6.68 12.82
C GLU A 156 2.70 -5.69 12.86
N GLN A 157 3.94 -6.19 12.70
CA GLN A 157 5.12 -5.33 12.62
C GLN A 157 5.07 -4.38 11.42
N LEU A 158 4.56 -4.85 10.29
CA LEU A 158 4.36 -4.05 9.08
C LEU A 158 3.36 -2.91 9.35
N ALA A 159 2.21 -3.19 9.95
CA ALA A 159 1.24 -2.15 10.31
C ALA A 159 1.79 -1.14 11.32
N ALA A 160 2.44 -1.61 12.38
CA ALA A 160 3.05 -0.74 13.39
C ALA A 160 4.07 0.23 12.76
N ARG A 161 4.84 -0.24 11.78
CA ARG A 161 5.81 0.59 11.04
C ARG A 161 5.14 1.64 10.18
N GLU A 162 4.10 1.27 9.43
CA GLU A 162 3.35 2.23 8.62
C GLU A 162 2.70 3.31 9.50
N ASP A 163 2.17 2.93 10.66
CA ASP A 163 1.64 3.87 11.64
C ASP A 163 2.70 4.82 12.18
N ALA A 164 3.89 4.32 12.52
CA ALA A 164 5.02 5.14 12.93
C ALA A 164 5.42 6.13 11.82
N ALA A 165 5.51 5.68 10.57
CA ALA A 165 5.82 6.52 9.42
C ALA A 165 4.76 7.60 9.19
N ARG A 166 3.47 7.25 9.31
CA ARG A 166 2.34 8.20 9.20
C ARG A 166 2.39 9.26 10.29
N LYS A 167 2.64 8.86 11.53
CA LYS A 167 2.78 9.79 12.68
C LYS A 167 3.98 10.72 12.49
N ALA A 168 5.13 10.19 12.08
CA ALA A 168 6.32 10.99 11.79
C ALA A 168 6.09 12.01 10.67
N ALA A 169 5.44 11.60 9.57
CA ALA A 169 5.10 12.49 8.46
C ALA A 169 4.13 13.61 8.89
N LYS A 170 3.15 13.29 9.76
CA LYS A 170 2.23 14.29 10.32
C LYS A 170 2.97 15.30 11.21
N ALA A 171 3.88 14.83 12.07
CA ALA A 171 4.70 15.68 12.93
C ALA A 171 5.56 16.64 12.10
N ALA A 172 6.28 16.13 11.09
CA ALA A 172 7.13 16.94 10.21
C ALA A 172 6.34 18.04 9.48
N ARG A 173 5.11 17.76 9.04
CA ARG A 173 4.21 18.76 8.44
C ARG A 173 3.78 19.83 9.44
N SER A 174 3.44 19.43 10.66
CA SER A 174 3.09 20.36 11.74
C SER A 174 4.24 21.32 12.03
N THR A 175 5.46 20.80 12.22
CA THR A 175 6.66 21.61 12.46
C THR A 175 6.93 22.59 11.32
N LYS A 176 6.79 22.16 10.06
CA LYS A 176 6.98 23.03 8.89
C LYS A 176 5.96 24.16 8.83
N ASN A 177 4.70 23.93 9.22
CA ASN A 177 3.68 24.97 9.27
C ASN A 177 3.97 25.98 10.39
N THR A 178 4.34 25.50 11.58
CA THR A 178 4.71 26.36 12.71
C THR A 178 5.97 27.20 12.45
N ILE A 179 6.94 26.70 11.66
CA ILE A 179 8.13 27.47 11.25
C ILE A 179 7.81 28.50 10.15
N ARG A 180 6.74 28.31 9.36
CA ARG A 180 6.32 29.27 8.33
C ARG A 180 5.48 30.44 8.89
N GLU A 181 4.82 30.28 10.02
CA GLU A 181 3.99 31.32 10.65
C GLU A 181 4.70 32.47 11.43
N PRO A 182 5.97 32.42 11.87
CA PRO A 182 6.56 33.48 12.69
C PRO A 182 7.15 34.63 11.86
N ALA A 183 7.29 34.50 10.54
CA ALA A 183 7.89 35.54 9.69
C ALA A 183 6.88 36.56 9.12
N ALA A 184 5.56 36.30 9.23
CA ALA A 184 4.53 37.14 8.62
C ALA A 184 3.91 38.20 9.57
N ARG A 185 4.47 38.39 10.77
CA ARG A 185 3.90 39.28 11.81
C ARG A 185 4.82 40.40 12.31
N THR A 186 5.92 40.70 11.63
CA THR A 186 6.90 41.69 12.11
C THR A 186 7.11 42.90 11.20
N GLU A 187 6.09 43.29 10.42
CA GLU A 187 6.06 44.59 9.73
C GLU A 187 4.73 45.28 10.02
N GLN A 188 4.60 45.89 11.20
CA GLN A 188 3.70 47.00 11.53
C GLN A 188 3.86 47.35 13.02
N ALA A 189 4.83 48.20 13.32
CA ALA A 189 4.87 49.06 14.51
C ALA A 189 5.77 50.26 14.21
#